data_AF-A0A8S3C0G6-F1
#
_entry.id   AF-A0A8S3C0G6-F1
#
_cell.length_a   1.000
_cell.length_b   1.000
_cell.length_c   1.000
_cell.angle_alpha   90.00
_cell.angle_beta   90.00
_cell.angle_gamma   90.00
#
_symmetry.space_group_name_H-M   'P 1'
#
loop_
_entity.id
_entity.type
_entity.pdbx_description
1 polymer ?
#
loop_
_entity_poly.entity_id
_entity_poly.type
_entity_poly.pdbx_seq_one_letter_code
_entity_poly.pdbx_strand_id
1 'polypeptide(L)'
;MTDARGNQLKKWIEKNNLLFIPGTKNSSKRSDRHIDLIFTNIEDAEAETLNTGTRDHWPIVMKSDRIGFRTDGNFPVVNWTVFQIVLALLQDFWTKESEIQDA
;
A
#
# COMPACT_ATOMS: atom_id res chain seq x y z
N MET A 1 -15.06 -12.97 -17.67
CA MET A 1 -14.63 -11.99 -18.69
C MET A 1 -13.72 -10.98 -18.02
N THR A 2 -12.45 -10.95 -18.37
CA THR A 2 -11.53 -9.92 -17.89
C THR A 2 -11.90 -8.61 -18.59
N ASP A 3 -12.20 -7.56 -17.83
CA ASP A 3 -12.58 -6.27 -18.38
C ASP A 3 -11.40 -5.60 -19.12
N ALA A 4 -11.67 -4.53 -19.89
CA ALA A 4 -10.64 -3.82 -20.66
C ALA A 4 -9.44 -3.39 -19.79
N ARG A 5 -9.68 -3.08 -18.51
CA ARG A 5 -8.65 -2.70 -17.54
C ARG A 5 -7.74 -3.88 -17.18
N GLY A 6 -8.32 -5.04 -16.91
CA GLY A 6 -7.52 -6.25 -16.64
C GLY A 6 -6.66 -6.67 -17.84
N ASN A 7 -7.13 -6.46 -19.07
CA ASN A 7 -6.31 -6.70 -20.27
C ASN A 7 -5.14 -5.71 -20.40
N GLN A 8 -5.36 -4.42 -20.09
CA GLN A 8 -4.28 -3.42 -20.07
C GLN A 8 -3.25 -3.73 -18.99
N LEU A 9 -3.71 -4.08 -17.78
CA LEU A 9 -2.86 -4.46 -16.66
C LEU A 9 -2.01 -5.69 -17.02
N LYS A 10 -2.61 -6.72 -17.61
CA LYS A 10 -1.90 -7.93 -18.07
C LYS A 10 -0.76 -7.58 -19.04
N LYS A 11 -1.02 -6.75 -20.05
CA LYS A 11 0.02 -6.32 -21.00
C LYS A 11 1.16 -5.55 -20.32
N TRP A 12 0.83 -4.72 -19.34
CA TRP A 12 1.84 -3.98 -18.58
C TRP A 12 2.71 -4.92 -17.74
N ILE A 13 2.12 -5.93 -17.08
CA ILE A 13 2.84 -6.96 -16.31
C ILE A 13 3.82 -7.71 -17.21
N GLU A 14 3.35 -8.20 -18.36
CA GLU A 14 4.15 -8.95 -19.34
C GLU A 14 5.32 -8.10 -19.86
N LYS A 15 5.06 -6.83 -20.20
CA LYS A 15 6.10 -5.91 -20.69
C LYS A 15 7.21 -5.65 -19.66
N ASN A 16 6.90 -5.72 -18.37
CA ASN A 16 7.84 -5.40 -17.29
C ASN A 16 8.43 -6.65 -16.62
N ASN A 17 8.20 -7.85 -17.17
CA ASN A 17 8.65 -9.12 -16.59
C ASN A 17 8.27 -9.28 -15.11
N LEU A 18 7.04 -8.89 -14.77
CA LEU A 18 6.54 -9.02 -13.41
C LEU A 18 5.81 -10.36 -13.22
N LEU A 19 5.98 -10.93 -12.04
CA LEU A 19 5.29 -12.11 -11.55
C LEU A 19 4.10 -11.65 -10.69
N PHE A 20 2.95 -12.30 -10.87
CA PHE A 20 1.81 -12.11 -10.00
C PHE A 20 1.98 -12.95 -8.72
N ILE A 21 1.85 -12.31 -7.56
CA ILE A 21 1.91 -12.98 -6.26
C ILE A 21 0.49 -13.04 -5.69
N PRO A 22 -0.13 -14.23 -5.59
CA PRO A 22 -1.44 -14.36 -4.99
C PRO A 22 -1.34 -14.13 -3.47
N GLY A 23 -2.28 -13.37 -2.92
CA GLY A 23 -2.52 -13.36 -1.48
C GLY A 23 -3.25 -14.63 -1.02
N THR A 24 -3.27 -14.88 0.29
CA THR A 24 -3.93 -16.06 0.87
C THR A 24 -5.45 -16.03 0.78
N LYS A 25 -6.05 -14.83 0.75
CA LYS A 25 -7.50 -14.59 0.65
C LYS A 25 -7.81 -13.29 -0.08
N ASN A 26 -9.08 -13.07 -0.43
CA ASN A 26 -9.57 -11.78 -0.92
C ASN A 26 -9.29 -10.69 0.13
N SER A 27 -8.82 -9.55 -0.35
CA SER A 27 -8.48 -8.39 0.49
C SER A 27 -9.68 -7.47 0.74
N SER A 28 -10.79 -7.61 0.01
CA SER A 28 -11.99 -6.80 0.24
C SER A 28 -12.87 -7.40 1.34
N LYS A 29 -13.30 -6.59 2.30
CA LYS A 29 -14.30 -6.99 3.32
C LYS A 29 -15.73 -7.00 2.78
N ARG A 30 -15.96 -6.28 1.68
CA ARG A 30 -17.28 -6.04 1.11
C ARG A 30 -17.61 -6.98 -0.06
N SER A 31 -16.63 -7.76 -0.53
CA SER A 31 -16.83 -8.69 -1.64
C SER A 31 -15.74 -9.75 -1.69
N ASP A 32 -16.05 -10.88 -2.33
CA ASP A 32 -15.08 -11.94 -2.62
C ASP A 32 -14.18 -11.62 -3.82
N ARG A 33 -14.14 -10.34 -4.24
CA ARG A 33 -13.34 -9.92 -5.39
C ARG A 33 -11.89 -9.71 -4.98
N HIS A 34 -10.99 -10.21 -5.83
CA HIS A 34 -9.55 -9.93 -5.76
C HIS A 34 -9.25 -8.66 -6.55
N ILE A 35 -9.37 -7.51 -5.89
CA ILE A 35 -9.13 -6.20 -6.52
C ILE A 35 -7.78 -5.59 -6.14
N ASP A 36 -7.20 -6.04 -5.02
CA ASP A 36 -5.83 -5.71 -4.67
C ASP A 36 -4.93 -6.83 -5.19
N LEU A 37 -3.98 -6.44 -6.04
CA LEU A 37 -3.11 -7.35 -6.79
C LEU A 37 -1.66 -6.99 -6.50
N ILE A 38 -0.81 -7.99 -6.32
CA ILE A 38 0.62 -7.80 -6.04
C ILE A 38 1.42 -8.32 -7.22
N PHE A 39 2.37 -7.51 -7.66
CA PHE A 39 3.29 -7.84 -8.74
C PHE A 39 4.72 -7.53 -8.33
N THR A 40 5.65 -8.40 -8.67
CA THR A 40 7.07 -8.22 -8.35
C THR A 40 7.94 -8.91 -9.39
N ASN A 41 9.18 -8.47 -9.55
CA ASN A 41 10.21 -9.19 -10.32
C ASN A 41 11.09 -10.07 -9.42
N ILE A 42 10.75 -10.18 -8.13
CA ILE A 42 11.45 -10.99 -7.15
C ILE A 42 10.85 -12.40 -7.18
N GLU A 43 11.69 -13.37 -7.53
CA GLU A 43 11.36 -14.79 -7.39
C GLU A 43 11.22 -15.15 -5.90
N ASP A 44 10.39 -16.16 -5.61
CA ASP A 44 10.17 -16.67 -4.24
C ASP A 44 9.53 -15.66 -3.26
N ALA A 45 8.90 -14.60 -3.77
CA ALA A 45 8.09 -13.72 -2.96
C ALA A 45 6.74 -14.37 -2.58
N GLU A 46 6.39 -14.25 -1.29
CA GLU A 46 5.14 -14.73 -0.72
C GLU A 46 4.30 -13.53 -0.25
N ALA A 47 2.97 -13.67 -0.29
CA ALA A 47 2.07 -12.65 0.24
C ALA A 47 0.95 -13.27 1.09
N GLU A 48 0.62 -12.61 2.20
CA GLU A 48 -0.43 -13.04 3.13
C GLU A 48 -1.43 -11.91 3.37
N THR A 49 -2.71 -12.23 3.24
CA THR A 49 -3.82 -11.33 3.60
C THR A 49 -4.09 -11.43 5.10
N LEU A 50 -3.93 -10.34 5.83
CA LEU A 50 -4.16 -10.27 7.28
C LEU A 50 -5.60 -9.92 7.61
N ASN A 51 -6.25 -10.71 8.45
CA ASN A 51 -7.61 -10.46 8.93
C ASN A 51 -7.64 -9.47 10.12
N THR A 52 -6.93 -8.36 10.00
CA THR A 52 -6.86 -7.30 11.01
C THR A 52 -7.04 -5.92 10.39
N GLY A 53 -7.47 -4.94 11.19
CA GLY A 53 -7.67 -3.56 10.78
C GLY A 53 -9.14 -3.17 10.61
N THR A 54 -9.40 -1.85 10.59
CA THR A 54 -10.75 -1.27 10.62
C THR A 54 -11.26 -0.78 9.27
N ARG A 55 -10.39 -0.65 8.26
CA ARG A 55 -10.77 -0.20 6.91
C ARG A 55 -11.52 -1.29 6.13
N ASP A 56 -12.11 -0.92 4.99
CA ASP A 56 -12.87 -1.83 4.09
C ASP A 56 -12.03 -2.91 3.41
N HIS A 57 -10.71 -2.88 3.60
CA HIS A 57 -9.76 -3.82 3.04
C HIS A 57 -8.92 -4.46 4.15
N TRP A 58 -8.65 -5.76 3.99
CA TRP A 58 -7.66 -6.53 4.71
C TRP A 58 -6.26 -6.17 4.18
N PRO A 59 -5.31 -5.81 5.05
CA PRO A 59 -3.93 -5.58 4.66
C PRO A 59 -3.34 -6.83 3.99
N ILE A 60 -2.47 -6.65 3.01
CA ILE A 60 -1.66 -7.72 2.44
C ILE A 60 -0.20 -7.45 2.79
N VAL A 61 0.46 -8.42 3.41
CA VAL A 61 1.88 -8.36 3.78
C VAL A 61 2.66 -9.22 2.83
N MET A 62 3.76 -8.69 2.30
CA MET A 62 4.67 -9.40 1.40
C MET A 62 5.96 -9.76 2.14
N LYS A 63 6.46 -10.96 1.89
CA LYS A 63 7.71 -11.49 2.41
C LYS A 63 8.56 -12.01 1.26
N SER A 64 9.86 -11.76 1.33
CA SER A 64 10.87 -12.42 0.51
C SER A 64 12.21 -12.27 1.23
N ASP A 65 13.06 -13.27 1.08
CA ASP A 65 14.46 -13.25 1.48
C ASP A 65 15.29 -12.18 0.74
N ARG A 66 14.84 -11.77 -0.45
CA ARG A 66 15.44 -10.70 -1.27
C ARG A 66 14.85 -9.32 -0.99
N ILE A 67 13.79 -9.21 -0.18
CA ILE A 67 13.33 -7.92 0.37
C ILE A 67 14.29 -7.53 1.50
N GLY A 68 15.44 -7.00 1.11
CA GLY A 68 16.37 -6.34 2.03
C GLY A 68 15.99 -4.87 2.19
N PHE A 69 16.13 -4.34 3.40
CA PHE A 69 16.35 -2.91 3.56
C PHE A 69 17.70 -2.59 2.92
N ARG A 70 17.74 -1.66 1.97
CA ARG A 70 19.02 -1.08 1.53
C ARG A 70 19.72 -0.47 2.74
N THR A 71 20.73 -1.14 3.27
CA THR A 71 21.54 -0.65 4.39
C THR A 71 22.45 0.52 3.97
N ASP A 72 22.61 0.73 2.67
CA ASP A 72 23.28 1.86 2.02
C ASP A 72 22.28 2.96 1.57
N GLY A 73 20.99 2.78 1.86
CA GLY A 73 19.97 3.79 1.66
C GLY A 73 20.19 4.90 2.67
N ASN A 74 20.90 5.96 2.28
CA ASN A 74 20.87 7.22 3.01
C ASN A 74 19.44 7.76 2.93
N PHE A 75 18.58 7.35 3.87
CA PHE A 75 17.38 8.12 4.15
C PHE A 75 17.85 9.52 4.51
N PRO A 76 17.31 10.58 3.89
CA PRO A 76 17.66 11.93 4.30
C PRO A 76 17.42 12.01 5.80
N VAL A 77 18.40 12.53 6.55
CA VAL A 77 18.24 12.74 7.99
C VAL A 77 17.08 13.71 8.15
N VAL A 78 15.90 13.16 8.44
CA VAL A 78 14.72 13.95 8.71
C VAL A 78 14.98 14.62 10.05
N ASN A 79 14.99 15.95 10.06
CA ASN A 79 14.97 16.70 11.29
C ASN A 79 13.60 16.48 11.95
N TRP A 80 13.53 15.53 12.88
CA TRP A 80 12.31 15.13 13.57
C TRP A 80 11.60 16.32 14.23
N THR A 81 12.34 17.31 14.71
CA THR A 81 11.79 18.55 15.27
C THR A 81 11.02 19.33 14.21
N VAL A 82 11.57 19.49 13.00
CA VAL A 82 10.88 20.18 11.90
C VAL A 82 9.63 19.42 11.48
N PHE A 83 9.72 18.09 11.36
CA PHE A 83 8.57 17.26 11.03
C PHE A 83 7.44 17.38 12.07
N GLN A 84 7.78 17.32 13.37
CA GLN A 84 6.82 17.47 14.46
C GLN A 84 6.14 18.85 14.46
N ILE A 85 6.92 19.92 14.23
CA ILE A 85 6.38 21.28 14.15
C ILE A 85 5.39 21.40 12.98
N VAL A 86 5.77 20.89 11.80
CA VAL A 86 4.88 20.91 10.62
C VAL A 86 3.60 20.14 10.89
N LEU A 87 3.70 18.95 11.51
CA LEU A 87 2.53 18.14 11.85
C LEU A 87 1.61 18.87 12.85
N ALA A 88 2.18 19.51 13.87
CA ALA A 88 1.42 20.27 14.86
C ALA A 88 0.70 21.47 14.23
N LEU A 89 1.35 22.19 13.31
CA LEU A 89 0.72 23.31 12.59
C LEU A 89 -0.42 22.84 11.68
N LEU A 90 -0.24 21.73 10.97
CA LEU A 90 -1.29 21.16 10.14
C LEU A 90 -2.48 20.69 11.00
N GLN A 91 -2.20 20.06 12.14
CA GLN A 91 -3.24 19.64 13.07
C GLN A 91 -4.04 20.84 13.61
N ASP A 92 -3.35 21.90 14.07
CA ASP A 92 -4.01 23.12 14.56
C ASP A 92 -4.86 23.79 13.46
N PHE A 93 -4.35 23.86 12.23
CA PHE A 93 -5.11 24.36 11.08
C PHE A 93 -6.41 23.58 10.86
N TRP A 94 -6.33 22.25 10.79
CA TRP A 94 -7.51 21.41 10.54
C TRP A 94 -8.52 21.44 11.69
N THR A 95 -8.05 21.52 12.93
CA THR A 95 -8.95 21.69 14.08
C THR A 95 -9.75 22.98 13.97
N LYS A 96 -9.10 24.11 13.64
CA LYS A 96 -9.78 25.40 13.46
C LYS A 96 -10.75 25.40 12.28
N GLU A 97 -10.37 24.80 11.15
CA GLU A 97 -11.27 24.68 9.99
C GLU A 97 -12.52 23.85 10.34
N SER A 98 -12.39 22.79 11.15
CA SER A 98 -13.54 22.00 11.61
C SER A 98 -14.46 22.83 12.51
N GLU A 99 -13.90 23.59 13.46
CA GLU A 99 -14.67 24.44 14.37
C GLU A 99 -15.46 25.53 13.63
N ILE A 100 -14.92 26.06 12.53
CA ILE A 100 -15.61 27.03 11.68
C ILE A 100 -16.75 26.38 10.88
N GLN A 101 -16.59 25.13 10.44
CA GLN A 101 -17.63 24.41 9.69
C GLN A 101 -18.80 23.96 10.57
N ASP A 102 -18.56 23.75 11.86
CA ASP A 102 -19.56 23.32 12.83
C ASP A 102 -20.33 24.49 13.51
N ALA A 103 -19.97 25.75 13.19
CA ALA A 103 -20.59 26.98 13.72
C ALA A 103 -21.61 27.60 12.75
#